data_AF-A0A411ZKV4-F1
#
_entry.id   AF-A0A411ZKV4-F1
#
_cell.length_a   1.000
_cell.length_b   1.000
_cell.length_c   1.000
_cell.angle_alpha   90.00
_cell.angle_beta   90.00
_cell.angle_gamma   90.00
#
_symmetry.space_group_name_H-M   'P 1'
#
loop_
_entity.id
_entity.type
_entity.pdbx_description
1 polymer ?
#
loop_
_entity_poly.entity_id
_entity_poly.type
_entity_poly.pdbx_seq_one_letter_code
_entity_poly.pdbx_strand_id
1 'polypeptide(L)'
;MKLLENINLDTVNISKIETIIKQQNECLLEMYKLLLFDETTDEPDNNKWAKAFLETQIKALEHIQKITEKHKQHFSKKEVKKEDKYINDDDNNDDDDMEQESLF
;
A
#
# COMPACT_ATOMS: atom_id res chain seq x y z
N MET A 1 -14.12 -18.08 -15.31
CA MET A 1 -13.23 -17.10 -14.66
C MET A 1 -12.36 -17.84 -13.66
N LYS A 2 -11.04 -17.88 -13.87
CA LYS A 2 -10.06 -18.57 -12.99
C LYS A 2 -9.53 -17.68 -11.84
N LEU A 3 -10.13 -16.52 -11.61
CA LEU A 3 -9.59 -15.47 -10.73
C LEU A 3 -9.71 -15.78 -9.23
N LEU A 4 -10.46 -16.81 -8.83
CA LEU A 4 -10.77 -17.11 -7.42
C LEU A 4 -10.21 -18.45 -6.93
N GLU A 5 -9.56 -19.23 -7.79
CA GLU A 5 -8.96 -20.49 -7.38
C GLU A 5 -7.61 -20.20 -6.69
N ASN A 6 -7.50 -20.58 -5.41
CA ASN A 6 -6.31 -20.43 -4.53
C ASN A 6 -6.11 -19.06 -3.85
N ILE A 7 -7.18 -18.43 -3.34
CA ILE A 7 -7.05 -17.24 -2.48
C ILE A 7 -6.62 -17.66 -1.06
N ASN A 8 -5.44 -17.23 -0.63
CA ASN A 8 -5.01 -17.31 0.76
C ASN A 8 -5.52 -16.09 1.54
N LEU A 9 -6.45 -16.32 2.47
CA LEU A 9 -7.07 -15.27 3.28
C LEU A 9 -6.18 -14.79 4.44
N ASP A 10 -5.13 -15.54 4.79
CA ASP A 10 -4.24 -15.23 5.92
C ASP A 10 -3.19 -14.16 5.57
N THR A 11 -3.06 -13.78 4.29
CA THR A 11 -1.97 -12.95 3.76
C THR A 11 -2.45 -11.66 3.07
N VAL A 12 -3.52 -11.04 3.57
CA VAL A 12 -3.99 -9.75 3.04
C VAL A 12 -2.95 -8.65 3.30
N ASN A 13 -2.44 -8.04 2.23
CA ASN A 13 -1.49 -6.92 2.32
C ASN A 13 -2.23 -5.58 2.41
N ILE A 14 -2.37 -5.06 3.63
CA ILE A 14 -3.08 -3.81 3.93
C ILE A 14 -2.41 -2.60 3.28
N SER A 15 -1.08 -2.49 3.35
CA SER A 15 -0.34 -1.34 2.78
C SER A 15 -0.52 -1.23 1.27
N LYS A 16 -0.54 -2.38 0.57
CA LYS A 16 -0.81 -2.44 -0.86
C LYS A 16 -2.24 -1.96 -1.18
N ILE A 17 -3.23 -2.37 -0.38
CA ILE A 17 -4.62 -1.92 -0.56
C ILE A 17 -4.72 -0.41 -0.37
N GLU A 18 -4.15 0.15 0.70
CA GLU A 18 -4.16 1.60 0.96
C GLU A 18 -3.52 2.39 -0.18
N THR A 19 -2.38 1.91 -0.70
CA THR A 19 -1.69 2.54 -1.83
C THR A 19 -2.54 2.52 -3.10
N ILE A 20 -3.15 1.38 -3.42
CA ILE A 20 -3.99 1.23 -4.62
C ILE A 20 -5.25 2.08 -4.52
N ILE A 21 -5.92 2.12 -3.36
CA ILE A 21 -7.11 2.96 -3.16
C ILE A 21 -6.78 4.42 -3.41
N LYS A 22 -5.64 4.91 -2.90
CA LYS A 22 -5.21 6.29 -3.13
C LYS A 22 -5.01 6.57 -4.63
N GLN A 23 -4.23 5.73 -5.32
CA GLN A 23 -3.96 5.89 -6.75
C GLN A 23 -5.25 5.81 -7.60
N GLN A 24 -6.16 4.89 -7.26
CA GLN A 24 -7.43 4.76 -7.97
C GLN A 24 -8.34 5.96 -7.74
N ASN A 25 -8.44 6.47 -6.50
CA ASN A 25 -9.23 7.68 -6.23
C ASN A 25 -8.71 8.90 -6.99
N GLU A 26 -7.39 9.11 -7.03
CA GLU A 26 -6.78 10.19 -7.82
C GLU A 26 -7.12 10.05 -9.32
N CYS A 27 -7.01 8.84 -9.86
CA CYS A 27 -7.33 8.56 -11.26
C CYS A 27 -8.81 8.77 -11.59
N LEU A 28 -9.71 8.25 -10.76
CA LEU A 28 -11.17 8.39 -10.92
C LEU A 28 -11.60 9.86 -10.85
N LEU A 29 -10.95 10.67 -10.01
CA LEU A 29 -11.22 12.10 -9.92
C LEU A 29 -10.83 12.84 -11.21
N GLU A 30 -9.65 12.57 -11.77
CA GLU A 30 -9.24 13.16 -13.05
C GLU A 30 -10.16 12.74 -14.21
N MET A 31 -10.58 11.48 -14.23
CA MET A 31 -11.59 11.01 -15.20
C MET A 31 -12.91 11.76 -15.04
N TYR A 32 -13.39 11.96 -13.81
CA TYR A 32 -14.65 12.67 -13.57
C TYR A 32 -14.55 14.15 -13.98
N LYS A 33 -13.41 14.81 -13.72
CA LYS A 33 -13.15 16.18 -14.17
C LYS A 33 -13.20 16.29 -15.70
N LEU A 34 -12.64 15.33 -16.42
CA LEU A 34 -12.72 15.30 -17.89
C LEU A 34 -14.16 15.24 -18.37
N LEU A 35 -15.00 14.39 -17.77
CA LEU A 35 -16.42 14.31 -18.12
C LEU A 35 -17.20 15.58 -17.78
N LEU A 36 -16.85 16.25 -16.68
CA LEU A 36 -17.42 17.56 -16.34
C LEU A 36 -16.98 18.65 -17.32
N PHE A 37 -15.73 18.61 -17.76
CA PHE A 37 -15.22 19.55 -18.76
C PHE A 37 -15.93 19.36 -20.10
N ASP A 38 -16.12 18.13 -20.55
CA ASP A 38 -16.83 17.82 -21.80
C ASP A 38 -18.24 18.43 -21.84
N GLU A 39 -18.96 18.41 -20.71
CA GLU A 39 -20.28 19.04 -20.55
C GLU A 39 -20.28 20.57 -20.69
N THR A 40 -19.11 21.22 -20.62
CA THR A 40 -18.97 22.67 -20.83
C THR A 40 -18.67 23.05 -22.28
N THR A 41 -18.47 22.08 -23.16
CA THR A 41 -18.15 22.32 -24.57
C THR A 41 -19.42 22.58 -25.40
N ASP A 42 -19.25 23.08 -26.62
CA ASP A 42 -20.36 23.36 -27.53
C ASP A 42 -21.05 22.08 -28.06
N GLU A 43 -20.36 20.94 -27.99
CA GLU A 43 -20.84 19.64 -28.49
C GLU A 43 -20.52 18.51 -27.48
N PRO A 44 -21.20 18.48 -26.32
CA PRO A 44 -20.90 17.50 -25.27
C PRO A 44 -21.37 16.09 -25.66
N ASP A 45 -20.59 15.09 -25.26
CA ASP A 45 -20.97 13.69 -25.38
C ASP A 45 -21.97 13.26 -24.28
N ASN A 46 -22.66 12.13 -24.51
CA ASN A 46 -23.54 11.55 -23.49
C ASN A 46 -22.74 10.81 -22.39
N ASN A 47 -22.29 11.56 -21.39
CA ASN A 47 -21.44 11.06 -20.31
C ASN A 47 -22.17 10.36 -19.16
N LYS A 48 -23.50 10.17 -19.25
CA LYS A 48 -24.34 9.63 -18.15
C LYS A 48 -23.81 8.31 -17.59
N TRP A 49 -23.47 7.37 -18.46
CA TRP A 49 -23.02 6.03 -18.05
C TRP A 49 -21.61 6.05 -17.45
N ALA A 50 -20.71 6.85 -18.03
CA ALA A 50 -19.36 6.99 -17.53
C ALA A 50 -19.37 7.62 -16.12
N LYS A 51 -20.15 8.69 -15.91
CA LYS A 51 -20.31 9.30 -14.58
C LYS A 51 -20.87 8.33 -13.54
N ALA A 52 -21.95 7.63 -13.87
CA ALA A 52 -22.55 6.65 -12.96
C ALA A 52 -21.58 5.51 -12.61
N PHE A 53 -20.77 5.06 -13.58
CA PHE A 53 -19.71 4.08 -13.34
C PHE A 53 -18.66 4.62 -12.37
N LEU A 54 -18.11 5.81 -12.63
CA LEU A 54 -17.09 6.42 -11.76
C LEU A 54 -17.61 6.63 -10.33
N GLU A 55 -18.83 7.12 -10.16
CA GLU A 55 -19.47 7.28 -8.84
C GLU A 55 -19.62 5.94 -8.10
N THR A 56 -19.93 4.87 -8.83
CA THR A 56 -20.02 3.52 -8.27
C THR A 56 -18.65 3.00 -7.83
N GLN A 57 -17.60 3.23 -8.63
CA GLN A 57 -16.24 2.85 -8.28
C GLN A 57 -15.77 3.58 -7.02
N ILE A 58 -16.02 4.89 -6.91
CA ILE A 58 -15.66 5.69 -5.73
C ILE A 58 -16.32 5.10 -4.47
N LYS A 59 -17.64 4.83 -4.52
CA LYS A 59 -18.36 4.23 -3.38
C LYS A 59 -17.82 2.85 -3.01
N ALA A 60 -17.44 2.04 -3.99
CA ALA A 60 -16.84 0.73 -3.74
C ALA A 60 -15.48 0.87 -3.03
N LEU A 61 -14.64 1.82 -3.46
CA LEU A 61 -13.34 2.08 -2.84
C LEU A 61 -13.47 2.63 -1.43
N GLU A 62 -14.43 3.53 -1.16
CA GLU A 62 -14.74 3.97 0.20
C GLU A 62 -15.15 2.80 1.10
N HIS A 63 -15.92 1.86 0.58
CA HIS A 63 -16.31 0.67 1.33
C HIS A 63 -15.13 -0.25 1.62
N ILE A 64 -14.27 -0.49 0.62
CA ILE A 64 -13.04 -1.27 0.79
C ILE A 64 -12.11 -0.60 1.80
N GLN A 65 -11.98 0.72 1.77
CA GLN A 65 -11.18 1.47 2.75
C GLN A 65 -11.70 1.24 4.18
N LYS A 66 -13.01 1.33 4.40
CA LYS A 66 -13.63 1.04 5.71
C LYS A 66 -13.35 -0.39 6.19
N ILE A 67 -13.41 -1.38 5.29
CA ILE A 67 -13.07 -2.77 5.61
C ILE A 67 -11.58 -2.90 5.94
N THR A 68 -10.73 -2.22 5.18
CA THR A 68 -9.27 -2.22 5.36
C THR A 68 -8.91 -1.68 6.73
N GLU A 69 -9.48 -0.54 7.12
CA GLU A 69 -9.30 0.06 8.45
C GLU A 69 -9.79 -0.85 9.57
N LYS A 70 -10.99 -1.45 9.41
CA LYS A 70 -11.57 -2.41 10.37
C LYS A 70 -10.65 -3.60 10.64
N HIS A 71 -9.95 -4.09 9.64
CA HIS A 71 -9.13 -5.31 9.73
C HIS A 71 -7.62 -5.05 9.77
N LYS A 72 -7.17 -3.79 9.73
CA LYS A 72 -5.75 -3.39 9.71
C LYS A 72 -4.94 -4.07 10.80
N GLN A 73 -5.40 -4.00 12.05
CA GLN A 73 -4.69 -4.59 13.19
C GLN A 73 -4.53 -6.12 13.11
N HIS A 74 -5.45 -6.83 12.45
CA HIS A 74 -5.37 -8.27 12.29
C HIS A 74 -4.18 -8.67 11.41
N PHE A 75 -3.91 -7.89 10.37
CA PHE A 75 -2.85 -8.16 9.41
C PHE A 75 -1.52 -7.45 9.74
N SER A 76 -1.54 -6.34 10.49
CA SER A 76 -0.31 -5.64 10.94
C SER A 76 0.48 -6.39 12.01
N LYS A 77 -0.13 -7.30 12.79
CA LYS A 77 0.56 -8.03 13.88
C LYS A 77 1.56 -9.09 13.39
N LYS A 78 1.56 -9.45 12.09
CA LYS A 78 2.47 -10.46 11.54
C LYS A 78 3.87 -9.91 11.23
N GLU A 79 4.09 -8.60 11.24
CA GLU A 79 5.39 -7.99 10.89
C GLU A 79 6.35 -7.81 12.08
N VAL A 80 5.89 -8.04 13.32
CA VAL A 80 6.71 -7.79 14.53
C VAL A 80 6.87 -9.05 15.38
N LYS A 81 7.50 -10.08 14.82
CA LYS A 81 8.24 -11.12 15.57
C LYS A 81 9.34 -11.73 14.70
N LYS A 82 10.26 -10.92 14.18
CA LYS A 82 11.66 -11.35 14.15
C LYS A 82 12.24 -10.92 15.49
N GLU A 83 12.21 -11.84 16.45
CA GLU A 83 13.07 -11.74 17.61
C GLU A 83 14.51 -11.83 17.09
N ASP A 84 15.10 -10.69 16.77
CA ASP A 84 16.55 -10.56 16.72
C ASP A 84 17.05 -10.66 18.17
N LYS A 85 17.05 -11.88 18.70
CA LYS A 85 17.91 -12.26 19.82
C LYS A 85 19.34 -12.30 19.29
N TYR A 86 19.96 -11.12 19.15
CA TYR A 86 21.41 -11.04 19.32
C TYR A 86 21.65 -11.13 20.82
N ILE A 87 21.89 -12.36 21.27
CA ILE A 87 22.46 -12.65 22.58
C ILE A 87 23.86 -12.02 22.54
N ASN A 88 24.06 -10.96 23.31
CA ASN A 88 25.38 -10.58 23.78
C ASN A 88 25.80 -11.69 24.75
N ASP A 89 26.70 -12.56 24.31
CA ASP A 89 27.53 -13.33 25.24
C ASP A 89 28.94 -12.75 25.18
N ASP A 90 29.33 -12.30 26.36
CA ASP A 90 30.57 -11.66 26.79
C ASP A 90 31.79 -12.58 26.70
N ASP A 91 32.95 -11.93 26.85
CA ASP A 91 34.20 -12.44 27.43
C ASP A 91 35.27 -13.13 26.55
N ASN A 92 36.23 -12.26 26.17
CA ASN A 92 37.65 -12.27 26.58
C ASN A 92 38.70 -13.15 25.89
N ASN A 93 39.91 -12.55 25.87
CA ASN A 93 41.27 -13.05 25.62
C ASN A 93 41.75 -12.95 24.15
N ASP A 94 42.91 -12.40 23.80
CA ASP A 94 44.09 -11.97 24.55
C ASP A 94 44.89 -10.92 23.77
N ASP A 95 45.76 -10.24 24.52
CA ASP A 95 46.67 -9.13 24.22
C ASP A 95 47.69 -9.31 23.07
N ASP A 96 48.34 -8.17 22.80
CA ASP A 96 49.70 -7.96 22.28
C ASP A 96 49.92 -8.04 20.75
N ASP A 97 50.09 -6.88 20.10
CA ASP A 97 51.46 -6.35 19.97
C ASP A 97 51.47 -4.85 19.61
N MET A 98 52.38 -4.15 20.27
CA MET A 98 52.74 -2.75 20.09
C MET A 98 53.57 -2.64 18.80
N GLU A 99 53.36 -1.60 17.98
CA GLU A 99 54.45 -0.74 17.51
C GLU A 99 53.89 0.45 16.70
N GLN A 100 54.17 1.65 17.20
CA GLN A 100 54.11 2.88 16.44
C GLN A 100 55.30 2.94 15.48
N GLU A 101 55.04 3.35 14.23
CA GLU A 101 55.87 4.10 13.28
C GLU A 101 55.24 3.83 11.89
N SER A 102 55.08 4.72 10.94
CA SER A 102 55.86 5.88 10.57
C SER A 102 54.98 6.82 9.75
N LEU A 103 55.25 8.11 9.91
CA LEU A 103 54.76 9.22 9.11
C LEU A 103 55.19 9.04 7.65
N PHE A 104 54.24 8.86 6.73
CA PHE A 104 54.33 9.27 5.32
C PHE A 104 52.92 9.57 4.79
#